data_AF-A0A6I0JKB4-F1
#
_entry.id   AF-A0A6I0JKB4-F1
#
_cell.length_a   1.000
_cell.length_b   1.000
_cell.length_c   1.000
_cell.angle_alpha   90.00
_cell.angle_beta   90.00
_cell.angle_gamma   90.00
#
_symmetry.space_group_name_H-M   'P 1'
#
loop_
_entity.id
_entity.type
_entity.pdbx_description
1 polymer ?
#
loop_
_entity_poly.entity_id
_entity_poly.type
_entity_poly.pdbx_seq_one_letter_code
_entity_poly.pdbx_strand_id
1 'polypeptide(L)'
;MKHLVICIALLTVGACCFAQQKKVASHKATSGNPVFQGWYADPEGIIYDDTYWIFPTWSDLYENQTFFDCFSSKDLVNWTKHASVLDTTAVKWAKKAMWAPSVIRKNGKYYI
;
A
#
# COMPACT_ATOMS: atom_id res chain seq x y z
N MET A 1 -52.98 37.39 6.27
CA MET A 1 -52.67 36.37 7.30
C MET A 1 -52.63 34.94 6.76
N LYS A 2 -53.55 34.52 5.87
CA LYS A 2 -53.59 33.17 5.29
C LYS A 2 -52.33 32.80 4.46
N HIS A 3 -51.80 33.75 3.70
CA HIS A 3 -50.58 33.56 2.90
C HIS A 3 -49.29 33.48 3.74
N LEU A 4 -49.26 34.15 4.91
CA LEU A 4 -48.11 34.13 5.82
C LEU A 4 -47.96 32.76 6.50
N VAL A 5 -49.09 32.12 6.84
CA VAL A 5 -49.11 30.77 7.43
C VAL A 5 -48.66 29.71 6.42
N ILE A 6 -49.03 29.86 5.14
CA ILE A 6 -48.63 28.94 4.06
C ILE A 6 -47.12 29.03 3.79
N CYS A 7 -46.53 30.24 3.80
CA CYS A 7 -45.10 30.42 3.60
C CYS A 7 -44.26 29.82 4.75
N ILE A 8 -44.72 29.95 6.00
CA ILE A 8 -44.03 29.35 7.17
C ILE A 8 -44.11 27.82 7.14
N ALA A 9 -45.25 27.25 6.72
CA ALA A 9 -45.40 25.80 6.56
C ALA A 9 -44.51 25.22 5.43
N LEU A 10 -44.30 25.96 4.35
CA LEU A 10 -43.40 25.54 3.26
C LEU A 10 -41.92 25.60 3.64
N LEU A 11 -41.54 26.56 4.49
CA LEU A 11 -40.17 26.70 5.00
C LEU A 11 -39.78 25.59 6.00
N THR A 12 -40.73 25.10 6.81
CA THR A 12 -40.46 24.02 7.78
C THR A 12 -40.38 22.64 7.13
N VAL A 13 -41.14 22.39 6.05
CA VAL A 13 -41.05 21.11 5.30
C VAL A 13 -39.72 21.00 4.53
N GLY A 14 -39.20 22.11 4.01
CA GLY A 14 -37.90 22.14 3.32
C GLY A 14 -36.71 21.83 4.25
N ALA A 15 -36.76 22.26 5.52
CA ALA A 15 -35.69 22.04 6.48
C ALA A 15 -35.58 20.58 6.97
N CYS A 16 -36.67 19.82 6.98
CA CYS A 16 -36.67 18.41 7.41
C CYS A 16 -36.10 17.44 6.37
N CYS A 17 -36.09 17.80 5.07
CA CYS A 17 -35.61 16.91 4.01
C CYS A 17 -34.07 16.88 3.85
N PHE A 18 -33.33 17.78 4.49
CA PHE A 18 -31.85 17.82 4.40
C PHE A 18 -31.12 17.18 5.60
N ALA A 19 -31.84 16.67 6.61
CA ALA A 19 -31.23 16.24 7.87
C ALA A 19 -30.67 14.81 7.90
N GLN A 20 -30.81 14.00 6.84
CA GLN A 20 -30.34 12.61 6.83
C GLN A 20 -29.69 12.21 5.50
N GLN A 21 -28.59 12.87 5.11
CA GLN A 21 -27.56 12.15 4.36
C GLN A 21 -26.81 11.26 5.35
N LYS A 22 -27.17 9.96 5.40
CA LYS A 22 -26.27 8.96 5.97
C LYS A 22 -24.93 9.11 5.26
N LYS A 23 -23.91 9.58 5.97
CA LYS A 23 -22.52 9.52 5.52
C LYS A 23 -22.22 8.04 5.37
N VAL A 24 -22.42 7.49 4.16
CA VAL A 24 -21.98 6.13 3.84
C VAL A 24 -20.51 6.14 4.19
N ALA A 25 -20.12 5.35 5.19
CA ALA A 25 -18.73 5.20 5.52
C ALA A 25 -18.06 4.72 4.24
N SER A 26 -17.32 5.61 3.58
CA SER A 26 -16.47 5.25 2.47
C SER A 26 -15.55 4.17 3.05
N HIS A 27 -15.75 2.92 2.61
CA HIS A 27 -14.83 1.85 2.97
C HIS A 27 -13.44 2.35 2.59
N LYS A 28 -12.58 2.50 3.60
CA LYS A 28 -11.18 2.89 3.38
C LYS A 28 -10.63 1.90 2.35
N ALA A 29 -10.17 2.42 1.21
CA ALA A 29 -9.63 1.59 0.15
C ALA A 29 -8.55 0.68 0.74
N THR A 30 -8.58 -0.59 0.37
CA THR A 30 -7.54 -1.57 0.72
C THR A 30 -6.83 -1.99 -0.54
N SER A 31 -5.58 -2.47 -0.41
CA SER A 31 -4.80 -2.98 -1.55
C SER A 31 -5.48 -4.18 -2.26
N GLY A 32 -6.31 -4.93 -1.54
CA GLY A 32 -6.72 -6.27 -1.95
C GLY A 32 -5.57 -7.27 -1.88
N ASN A 33 -5.81 -8.49 -2.40
CA ASN A 33 -4.79 -9.51 -2.57
C ASN A 33 -4.72 -9.96 -4.04
N PRO A 34 -3.52 -10.23 -4.58
CA PRO A 34 -2.22 -9.93 -3.97
C PRO A 34 -1.99 -8.42 -3.84
N VAL A 35 -1.21 -7.98 -2.83
CA VAL A 35 -0.99 -6.55 -2.54
C VAL A 35 -0.29 -5.82 -3.70
N PHE A 36 0.46 -6.54 -4.52
CA PHE A 36 0.96 -6.11 -5.83
C PHE A 36 1.07 -7.32 -6.75
N GLN A 37 1.10 -7.10 -8.06
CA GLN A 37 1.17 -8.17 -9.06
C GLN A 37 2.59 -8.76 -9.15
N GLY A 38 2.67 -10.04 -9.50
CA GLY A 38 3.92 -10.77 -9.70
C GLY A 38 4.08 -11.98 -8.78
N TRP A 39 5.13 -12.76 -9.02
CA TRP A 39 5.46 -13.96 -8.24
C TRP A 39 6.47 -13.61 -7.16
N TYR A 40 5.98 -13.37 -5.96
CA TYR A 40 6.79 -12.97 -4.82
C TYR A 40 6.46 -13.81 -3.59
N ALA A 41 7.47 -14.12 -2.78
CA ALA A 41 7.35 -14.88 -1.54
C ALA A 41 8.15 -14.23 -0.41
N ASP A 42 8.02 -14.75 0.80
CA ASP A 42 8.82 -14.40 1.98
C ASP A 42 8.89 -12.87 2.25
N PRO A 43 7.75 -12.18 2.42
CA PRO A 43 7.76 -10.73 2.54
C PRO A 43 8.37 -10.27 3.86
N GLU A 44 9.50 -9.56 3.80
CA GLU A 44 9.99 -8.76 4.91
C GLU A 44 9.36 -7.37 4.87
N GLY A 45 8.50 -7.06 5.85
CA GLY A 45 7.85 -5.78 6.00
C GLY A 45 8.60 -4.86 6.97
N ILE A 46 8.90 -3.63 6.55
CA ILE A 46 9.53 -2.63 7.42
C ILE A 46 9.01 -1.23 7.13
N ILE A 47 9.06 -0.34 8.13
CA ILE A 47 8.76 1.08 7.96
C ILE A 47 10.07 1.85 8.01
N TYR A 48 10.38 2.57 6.94
CA TYR A 48 11.46 3.54 6.91
C TYR A 48 10.86 4.93 6.78
N ASP A 49 11.06 5.72 7.83
CA ASP A 49 10.49 7.05 8.01
C ASP A 49 8.96 7.00 7.92
N ASP A 50 8.34 7.65 6.94
CA ASP A 50 6.89 7.69 6.71
C ASP A 50 6.44 6.76 5.56
N THR A 51 7.28 5.76 5.22
CA THR A 51 7.06 4.88 4.07
C THR A 51 7.10 3.42 4.48
N TYR A 52 6.09 2.66 4.05
CA TYR A 52 6.04 1.21 4.20
C TYR A 52 6.84 0.56 3.09
N TRP A 53 7.63 -0.45 3.42
CA TRP A 53 8.43 -1.23 2.48
C TRP A 53 8.19 -2.72 2.63
N ILE A 54 8.20 -3.43 1.51
CA ILE A 54 8.21 -4.90 1.45
C ILE A 54 9.41 -5.34 0.62
N PHE A 55 10.24 -6.21 1.18
CA PHE A 55 11.39 -6.84 0.53
C PHE A 55 11.10 -8.35 0.39
N PRO A 56 10.63 -8.81 -0.77
CA PRO A 56 10.31 -10.22 -0.99
C PRO A 56 11.42 -10.98 -1.73
N THR A 57 11.32 -12.31 -1.71
CA THR A 57 11.94 -13.19 -2.72
C THR A 57 11.23 -13.02 -4.07
N TRP A 58 11.99 -12.87 -5.17
CA TRP A 58 11.44 -13.07 -6.52
C TRP A 58 11.33 -14.58 -6.81
N SER A 59 10.11 -15.06 -7.03
CA SER A 59 9.83 -16.48 -7.24
C SER A 59 9.82 -16.81 -8.73
N ASP A 60 10.78 -17.61 -9.15
CA ASP A 60 10.95 -18.11 -10.52
C ASP A 60 11.66 -19.48 -10.48
N LEU A 61 12.03 -20.05 -11.63
CA LEU A 61 12.95 -21.18 -11.71
C LEU A 61 14.20 -20.89 -10.88
N TYR A 62 14.71 -21.93 -10.20
CA TYR A 62 15.80 -21.84 -9.24
C TYR A 62 17.01 -21.04 -9.76
N GLU A 63 17.37 -21.22 -11.02
CA GLU A 63 18.46 -20.54 -11.72
C GLU A 63 18.22 -19.04 -11.97
N ASN A 64 16.97 -18.60 -12.04
CA ASN A 64 16.62 -17.21 -12.34
C ASN A 64 16.53 -16.33 -11.09
N GLN A 65 16.45 -16.93 -9.90
CA GLN A 65 16.31 -16.23 -8.62
C GLN A 65 17.66 -15.59 -8.21
N THR A 66 17.97 -14.45 -8.81
CA THR A 66 19.32 -13.85 -8.84
C THR A 66 19.35 -12.37 -8.45
N PHE A 67 18.21 -11.84 -8.01
CA PHE A 67 18.07 -10.45 -7.58
C PHE A 67 16.91 -10.31 -6.58
N PHE A 68 16.88 -9.17 -5.89
CA PHE A 68 15.73 -8.72 -5.10
C PHE A 68 15.12 -7.48 -5.74
N ASP A 69 13.80 -7.47 -5.85
CA ASP A 69 13.02 -6.24 -5.99
C ASP A 69 12.60 -5.77 -4.58
N CYS A 70 12.17 -4.51 -4.45
CA CYS A 70 11.40 -4.12 -3.27
C CYS A 70 10.22 -3.23 -3.66
N PHE A 71 9.27 -3.09 -2.74
CA PHE A 71 8.03 -2.34 -2.96
C PHE A 71 7.84 -1.32 -1.86
N SER A 72 7.46 -0.09 -2.22
CA SER A 72 7.16 0.95 -1.24
C SER A 72 5.75 1.47 -1.38
N SER A 73 5.13 1.84 -0.27
CA SER A 73 3.82 2.50 -0.26
C SER A 73 3.77 3.60 0.82
N LYS A 74 3.02 4.66 0.55
CA LYS A 74 2.69 5.70 1.55
C LYS A 74 1.35 5.43 2.25
N ASP A 75 0.50 4.59 1.66
CA ASP A 75 -0.90 4.45 2.07
C ASP A 75 -1.37 2.99 2.25
N LEU A 76 -0.47 2.01 2.06
CA LEU A 76 -0.75 0.57 2.07
C LEU A 76 -1.73 0.10 0.98
N VAL A 77 -1.97 0.93 -0.04
CA VAL A 77 -2.90 0.64 -1.14
C VAL A 77 -2.17 0.74 -2.48
N ASN A 78 -1.44 1.83 -2.69
CA ASN A 78 -0.68 2.09 -3.90
C ASN A 78 0.78 1.72 -3.67
N TRP A 79 1.28 0.75 -4.43
CA TRP A 79 2.64 0.23 -4.32
C TRP A 79 3.50 0.64 -5.51
N THR A 80 4.71 1.12 -5.23
CA THR A 80 5.75 1.40 -6.23
C THR A 80 6.79 0.29 -6.18
N LYS A 81 7.05 -0.33 -7.34
CA LYS A 81 8.13 -1.32 -7.50
C LYS A 81 9.47 -0.61 -7.69
N HIS A 82 10.48 -1.10 -6.98
CA HIS A 82 11.90 -0.75 -7.16
C HIS A 82 12.62 -2.02 -7.63
N ALA A 83 13.03 -2.03 -8.89
CA ALA A 83 13.56 -3.25 -9.51
C ALA A 83 15.04 -3.46 -9.15
N SER A 84 15.43 -4.72 -8.93
CA SER A 84 16.83 -5.15 -8.81
C SER A 84 17.67 -4.31 -7.84
N VAL A 85 17.14 -4.08 -6.63
CA VAL A 85 17.82 -3.29 -5.57
C VAL A 85 19.10 -3.95 -5.06
N LEU A 86 19.22 -5.27 -5.25
CA LEU A 86 20.44 -6.05 -5.06
C LEU A 86 20.43 -7.23 -6.03
N ASP A 87 21.58 -7.57 -6.59
CA ASP A 87 21.74 -8.74 -7.44
C ASP A 87 23.11 -9.44 -7.25
N THR A 88 23.27 -10.56 -7.94
CA THR A 88 24.52 -11.35 -7.93
C THR A 88 25.74 -10.63 -8.52
N THR A 89 25.56 -9.54 -9.28
CA THR A 89 26.69 -8.74 -9.78
C THR A 89 27.36 -7.94 -8.66
N ALA A 90 26.57 -7.51 -7.67
CA ALA A 90 27.05 -6.88 -6.43
C ALA A 90 27.54 -7.93 -5.41
N VAL A 91 26.86 -9.08 -5.29
CA VAL A 91 27.20 -10.16 -4.37
C VAL A 91 27.98 -11.27 -5.08
N LYS A 92 29.27 -11.01 -5.36
CA LYS A 92 30.11 -11.83 -6.28
C LYS A 92 30.21 -13.33 -5.96
N TRP A 93 29.97 -13.73 -4.71
CA TRP A 93 30.03 -15.14 -4.30
C TRP A 93 28.70 -15.87 -4.49
N ALA A 94 27.59 -15.14 -4.58
CA ALA A 94 26.26 -15.69 -4.83
C ALA A 94 26.02 -15.81 -6.34
N LYS A 95 25.44 -16.93 -6.78
CA LYS A 95 25.17 -17.20 -8.21
C LYS A 95 23.69 -17.31 -8.55
N LYS A 96 22.86 -17.64 -7.56
CA LYS A 96 21.40 -17.89 -7.63
C LYS A 96 20.89 -18.14 -6.21
N ALA A 97 19.59 -18.39 -6.08
CA ALA A 97 18.91 -18.64 -4.81
C ALA A 97 19.02 -17.44 -3.84
N MET A 98 18.83 -16.23 -4.36
CA MET A 98 18.66 -15.05 -3.51
C MET A 98 17.28 -15.11 -2.86
N TRP A 99 17.22 -15.65 -1.64
CA TRP A 99 15.99 -16.02 -0.95
C TRP A 99 15.84 -15.30 0.39
N ALA A 100 14.59 -15.05 0.75
CA ALA A 100 14.10 -14.65 2.06
C ALA A 100 14.98 -13.60 2.75
N PRO A 101 15.02 -12.36 2.22
CA PRO A 101 15.82 -11.30 2.82
C PRO A 101 15.21 -10.85 4.15
N SER A 102 16.05 -10.22 4.98
CA SER A 102 15.59 -9.34 6.06
C SER A 102 16.36 -8.03 5.94
N VAL A 103 15.77 -6.93 6.41
CA VAL A 103 16.38 -5.61 6.26
C VAL A 103 16.39 -4.83 7.56
N ILE A 104 17.45 -4.05 7.77
CA ILE A 104 17.54 -3.13 8.92
C ILE A 104 18.18 -1.80 8.52
N ARG A 105 17.87 -0.76 9.28
CA ARG A 105 18.57 0.53 9.23
C ARG A 105 19.41 0.73 10.48
N LYS A 106 20.70 1.05 10.30
CA LYS A 106 21.62 1.37 11.40
C LYS A 106 22.61 2.46 10.97
N ASN A 107 22.81 3.46 11.82
CA ASN A 107 23.79 4.54 11.61
C ASN A 107 23.70 5.22 10.22
N GLY A 108 22.48 5.52 9.78
CA GLY A 108 22.24 6.17 8.47
C GLY A 108 22.44 5.27 7.25
N LYS A 109 22.67 3.97 7.44
CA LYS A 109 22.82 2.98 6.36
C LYS A 109 21.71 1.94 6.41
N TYR A 110 21.37 1.44 5.24
CA TYR A 110 20.43 0.34 5.04
C TYR A 110 21.21 -0.94 4.77
N TYR A 111 20.75 -2.04 5.37
CA TYR A 111 21.33 -3.36 5.25
C TYR A 111 20.25 -4.32 4.78
N ILE A 112 20.60 -5.13 3.80
CA ILE A 112 19.85 -6.24 3.23
C ILE A 112 20.81 -7.43 3.09
#